data_AF-A0A099NT58-F1
#
_entry.id   AF-A0A099NT58-F1
#
_cell.length_a   1.000
_cell.length_b   1.000
_cell.length_c   1.000
_cell.angle_alpha   90.00
_cell.angle_beta   90.00
_cell.angle_gamma   90.00
#
_symmetry.space_group_name_H-M   'P 1'
#
loop_
_entity.id
_entity.type
_entity.pdbx_description
1 polymer ?
#
loop_
_entity_poly.entity_id
_entity_poly.type
_entity_poly.pdbx_seq_one_letter_code
_entity_poly.pdbx_strand_id
1 'polypeptide(L)'
;MIAWVHTLGVAALTLTLAAQGAPAPVAEVSLEDIFTIPDLISGVADSISSVIDGGSKVPSIFKENPELFKLHADLVKIESISGNEYGVSRYLRKYLSDLNLGFELNVDESRRNIYAFSGSENSSVLLTSHIDTVPPYIHYSIAQDENGGTRIYGRGSCDAKGSVAAQIIAAKEL
;
A
#
# COMPACT_ATOMS: atom_id res chain seq x y z
N MET A 1 -22.69 37.97 28.07
CA MET A 1 -22.13 38.75 26.96
C MET A 1 -20.69 38.28 26.79
N ILE A 2 -20.48 37.22 26.01
CA ILE A 2 -19.17 36.56 25.84
C ILE A 2 -18.76 36.77 24.39
N ALA A 3 -17.60 37.39 24.22
CA ALA A 3 -16.98 37.72 22.95
C ALA A 3 -16.50 36.45 22.25
N TRP A 4 -16.90 36.29 20.99
CA TRP A 4 -16.28 35.35 20.04
C TRP A 4 -15.30 36.15 19.19
N VAL A 5 -14.01 35.98 19.45
CA VAL A 5 -12.96 36.45 18.54
C VAL A 5 -12.68 35.29 17.59
N HIS A 6 -13.20 35.40 16.38
CA HIS A 6 -12.83 34.54 15.27
C HIS A 6 -11.40 34.87 14.84
N THR A 7 -10.47 33.95 15.08
CA THR A 7 -9.14 34.02 14.46
C THR A 7 -9.22 33.40 13.08
N LEU A 8 -9.07 34.27 12.08
CA LEU A 8 -8.81 33.96 10.68
C LEU A 8 -7.61 33.01 10.54
N GLY A 9 -7.80 31.91 9.80
CA GLY A 9 -6.74 30.98 9.42
C GLY A 9 -6.93 30.58 7.97
N VAL A 10 -6.37 31.40 7.09
CA VAL A 10 -6.38 31.27 5.63
C VAL A 10 -5.41 30.15 5.21
N ALA A 11 -5.86 29.26 4.34
CA ALA A 11 -5.20 28.87 3.08
C ALA A 11 -5.65 27.47 2.63
N ALA A 12 -6.61 27.44 1.71
CA ALA A 12 -6.74 26.32 0.79
C ALA A 12 -5.54 26.38 -0.18
N LEU A 13 -4.84 25.27 -0.42
CA LEU A 13 -3.88 25.20 -1.52
C LEU A 13 -3.88 23.82 -2.19
N THR A 14 -4.52 23.79 -3.35
CA THR A 14 -4.49 22.78 -4.40
C THR A 14 -3.08 22.48 -4.90
N LEU A 15 -2.78 21.22 -5.24
CA LEU A 15 -1.61 20.86 -6.04
C LEU A 15 -1.98 19.92 -7.21
N THR A 16 -2.10 20.56 -8.38
CA THR A 16 -2.13 19.97 -9.71
C THR A 16 -0.71 19.61 -10.14
N LEU A 17 -0.50 18.38 -10.64
CA LEU A 17 0.68 18.09 -11.47
C LEU A 17 0.24 17.21 -12.64
N ALA A 18 0.43 17.76 -13.84
CA ALA A 18 0.16 17.14 -15.12
C ALA A 18 1.38 16.34 -15.57
N ALA A 19 1.17 15.06 -15.90
CA ALA A 19 2.10 14.30 -16.72
C ALA A 19 1.28 13.67 -17.85
N GLN A 20 1.58 14.10 -19.08
CA GLN A 20 0.89 13.68 -20.28
C GLN A 20 1.53 12.39 -20.80
N GLY A 21 0.79 11.28 -20.76
CA GLY A 21 1.19 10.00 -21.34
C GLY A 21 -0.06 9.17 -21.63
N ALA A 22 -0.21 8.72 -22.88
CA ALA A 22 -1.39 8.00 -23.34
C ALA A 22 -1.63 6.68 -22.56
N PRO A 23 -2.89 6.27 -22.31
CA PRO A 23 -3.19 5.05 -21.57
C PRO A 23 -2.85 3.79 -22.40
N ALA A 24 -2.10 2.86 -21.80
CA ALA A 24 -1.89 1.51 -22.30
C ALA A 24 -3.10 0.60 -21.95
N PRO A 25 -3.37 -0.46 -22.73
CA PRO A 25 -4.57 -1.29 -22.55
C PRO A 25 -4.54 -2.10 -21.25
N VAL A 26 -5.68 -2.12 -20.56
CA VAL A 26 -5.92 -2.76 -19.26
C VAL A 26 -6.22 -4.25 -19.47
N ALA A 27 -5.52 -5.13 -18.75
CA ALA A 27 -5.89 -6.55 -18.64
C ALA A 27 -6.87 -6.72 -17.46
N GLU A 28 -8.02 -7.37 -17.70
CA GLU A 28 -9.00 -7.69 -16.65
C GLU A 28 -8.51 -8.83 -15.75
N VAL A 29 -8.55 -8.61 -14.43
CA VAL A 29 -8.29 -9.64 -13.42
C VAL A 29 -9.62 -9.99 -12.75
N SER A 30 -10.00 -11.27 -12.82
CA SER A 30 -11.25 -11.83 -12.27
C SER A 30 -11.33 -11.68 -10.75
N LEU A 31 -12.56 -11.59 -10.26
CA LEU A 31 -12.97 -11.10 -8.94
C LEU A 31 -13.06 -12.17 -7.84
N GLU A 32 -12.61 -13.39 -8.13
CA GLU A 32 -12.91 -14.59 -7.31
C GLU A 32 -11.75 -15.03 -6.42
N ASP A 33 -10.58 -14.37 -6.49
CA ASP A 33 -9.36 -14.81 -5.78
C ASP A 33 -9.04 -14.06 -4.47
N ILE A 34 -9.98 -13.29 -3.90
CA ILE A 34 -9.67 -12.39 -2.78
C ILE A 34 -10.18 -12.96 -1.44
N PHE A 35 -9.26 -13.64 -0.74
CA PHE A 35 -9.42 -14.38 0.52
C PHE A 35 -9.95 -13.56 1.73
N THR A 36 -10.61 -14.27 2.64
CA THR A 36 -11.15 -13.83 3.95
C THR A 36 -10.09 -13.75 5.06
N ILE A 37 -10.29 -12.85 6.03
CA ILE A 37 -9.34 -12.46 7.10
C ILE A 37 -8.82 -13.63 8.00
N PRO A 38 -9.59 -14.69 8.32
CA PRO A 38 -9.06 -15.83 9.07
C PRO A 38 -8.07 -16.71 8.27
N ASP A 39 -8.16 -16.72 6.95
CA ASP A 39 -7.24 -17.44 6.05
C ASP A 39 -5.94 -16.66 5.81
N LEU A 40 -5.84 -15.43 6.35
CA LEU A 40 -4.70 -14.54 6.15
C LEU A 40 -3.44 -15.07 6.83
N ILE A 41 -3.54 -15.72 8.00
CA ILE A 41 -2.37 -16.19 8.75
C ILE A 41 -1.84 -17.54 8.21
N SER A 42 -2.73 -18.48 7.89
CA SER A 42 -2.35 -19.74 7.23
C SER A 42 -1.92 -19.50 5.78
N GLY A 43 -2.68 -18.70 5.04
CA GLY A 43 -2.39 -18.33 3.67
C GLY A 43 -1.14 -17.47 3.51
N VAL A 44 -0.72 -16.70 4.51
CA VAL A 44 0.59 -16.01 4.52
C VAL A 44 1.73 -17.01 4.62
N ALA A 45 1.65 -17.99 5.52
CA ALA A 45 2.68 -19.03 5.61
C ALA A 45 2.75 -19.83 4.29
N ASP A 46 1.60 -20.18 3.72
CA ASP A 46 1.51 -20.95 2.48
C ASP A 46 1.94 -20.14 1.24
N SER A 47 1.53 -18.86 1.14
CA SER A 47 1.93 -17.96 0.05
C SER A 47 3.38 -17.50 0.14
N ILE A 48 3.94 -17.41 1.35
CA ILE A 48 5.38 -17.20 1.53
C ILE A 48 6.12 -18.50 1.21
N SER A 49 5.59 -19.66 1.61
CA SER A 49 6.22 -20.95 1.28
C SER A 49 6.25 -21.24 -0.22
N SER A 50 5.23 -20.83 -0.99
CA SER A 50 5.19 -20.99 -2.45
C SER A 50 6.06 -19.99 -3.20
N VAL A 51 6.38 -18.83 -2.60
CA VAL A 51 7.39 -17.88 -3.11
C VAL A 51 8.81 -18.35 -2.78
N ILE A 52 8.98 -19.12 -1.70
CA ILE A 52 10.25 -19.74 -1.32
C ILE A 52 10.38 -21.09 -2.03
N ASP A 53 10.53 -21.06 -3.35
CA ASP A 53 10.94 -22.25 -4.10
C ASP A 53 12.41 -22.53 -3.80
N GLY A 54 12.67 -23.48 -2.89
CA GLY A 54 14.02 -23.88 -2.48
C GLY A 54 14.25 -23.96 -0.97
N GLY A 55 13.42 -24.68 -0.23
CA GLY A 55 13.76 -25.24 1.09
C GLY A 55 14.18 -24.27 2.20
N SER A 56 14.04 -22.96 2.01
CA SER A 56 14.50 -21.95 2.94
C SER A 56 13.41 -21.63 3.95
N LYS A 57 13.76 -21.69 5.24
CA LYS A 57 12.86 -21.31 6.34
C LYS A 57 12.41 -19.86 6.16
N VAL A 58 11.12 -19.58 6.33
CA VAL A 58 10.59 -18.21 6.42
C VAL A 58 11.44 -17.40 7.39
N PRO A 59 12.01 -16.24 6.98
CA PRO A 59 12.85 -15.43 7.84
C PRO A 59 12.15 -15.07 9.15
N SER A 60 12.86 -15.09 10.28
CA SER A 60 12.27 -14.83 11.59
C SER A 60 11.56 -13.48 11.67
N ILE A 61 12.11 -12.45 11.01
CA ILE A 61 11.53 -11.10 10.98
C ILE A 61 10.12 -11.07 10.35
N PHE A 62 9.81 -11.97 9.42
CA PHE A 62 8.47 -12.08 8.82
C PHE A 62 7.44 -12.61 9.82
N LYS A 63 7.89 -13.40 10.81
CA LYS A 63 7.01 -13.93 11.86
C LYS A 63 6.68 -12.88 12.92
N GLU A 64 7.56 -11.91 13.13
CA GLU A 64 7.34 -10.83 14.09
C GLU A 64 6.29 -9.84 13.60
N ASN A 65 6.25 -9.55 12.30
CA ASN A 65 5.32 -8.59 11.69
C ASN A 65 4.65 -9.15 10.42
N PRO A 66 3.85 -10.23 10.51
CA PRO A 66 3.36 -10.95 9.34
C PRO A 66 2.45 -10.11 8.45
N GLU A 67 1.63 -9.24 9.04
CA GLU A 67 0.72 -8.37 8.29
C GLU A 67 1.48 -7.32 7.47
N LEU A 68 2.52 -6.69 8.06
CA LEU A 68 3.36 -5.72 7.38
C LEU A 68 4.04 -6.31 6.14
N PHE A 69 4.69 -7.47 6.30
CA PHE A 69 5.39 -8.10 5.19
C PHE A 69 4.42 -8.66 4.15
N LYS A 70 3.23 -9.12 4.57
CA LYS A 70 2.18 -9.51 3.62
C LYS A 70 1.71 -8.32 2.79
N LEU A 71 1.32 -7.22 3.45
CA LEU A 71 0.86 -6.00 2.78
C LEU A 71 1.92 -5.49 1.81
N HIS A 72 3.18 -5.43 2.24
CA HIS A 72 4.31 -5.06 1.39
C HIS A 72 4.44 -5.96 0.16
N ALA A 73 4.42 -7.28 0.36
CA ALA A 73 4.53 -8.23 -0.74
C ALA A 73 3.37 -8.12 -1.73
N ASP A 74 2.13 -8.02 -1.24
CA ASP A 74 0.93 -7.88 -2.08
C ASP A 74 0.99 -6.59 -2.91
N LEU A 75 1.43 -5.47 -2.30
CA LEU A 75 1.62 -4.22 -3.03
C LEU A 75 2.65 -4.36 -4.14
N VAL A 76 3.81 -4.95 -3.86
CA VAL A 76 4.92 -5.05 -4.84
C VAL A 76 4.60 -6.04 -5.96
N LYS A 77 3.88 -7.13 -5.68
CA LYS A 77 3.44 -8.13 -6.67
C LYS A 77 2.45 -7.56 -7.68
N ILE A 78 1.72 -6.50 -7.33
CA ILE A 78 0.86 -5.79 -8.26
C ILE A 78 1.71 -4.80 -9.05
N GLU A 79 1.82 -5.03 -10.36
CA GLU A 79 2.45 -4.11 -11.28
C GLU A 79 1.73 -2.75 -11.25
N SER A 80 2.51 -1.67 -11.16
CA SER A 80 1.99 -0.31 -11.04
C SER A 80 2.97 0.72 -11.60
N ILE A 81 3.51 0.45 -12.78
CA ILE A 81 4.29 1.41 -13.54
C ILE A 81 3.43 2.67 -13.72
N SER A 82 4.05 3.85 -13.64
CA SER A 82 3.33 5.12 -13.74
C SER A 82 2.37 5.13 -14.95
N GLY A 83 1.08 5.38 -14.69
CA GLY A 83 -0.04 5.25 -15.64
C GLY A 83 -0.85 3.95 -15.55
N ASN A 84 -0.40 2.95 -14.78
CA ASN A 84 -1.11 1.68 -14.57
C ASN A 84 -1.35 1.36 -13.08
N GLU A 85 -1.65 2.37 -12.26
CA GLU A 85 -1.80 2.24 -10.82
C GLU A 85 -3.16 1.66 -10.38
N TYR A 86 -4.09 1.46 -11.31
CA TYR A 86 -5.46 1.07 -10.99
C TYR A 86 -5.55 -0.22 -10.18
N GLY A 87 -4.75 -1.24 -10.53
CA GLY A 87 -4.75 -2.52 -9.82
C GLY A 87 -4.34 -2.37 -8.36
N VAL A 88 -3.22 -1.68 -8.10
CA VAL A 88 -2.71 -1.48 -6.73
C VAL A 88 -3.61 -0.53 -5.94
N SER A 89 -4.18 0.49 -6.58
CA SER A 89 -5.10 1.42 -5.95
C SER A 89 -6.39 0.72 -5.50
N ARG A 90 -6.96 -0.13 -6.37
CA ARG A 90 -8.13 -0.96 -6.06
C ARG A 90 -7.85 -1.91 -4.89
N TYR A 91 -6.69 -2.57 -4.88
CA TYR A 91 -6.27 -3.44 -3.79
C TYR A 91 -6.19 -2.69 -2.46
N LEU A 92 -5.52 -1.53 -2.43
CA LEU A 92 -5.40 -0.71 -1.23
C LEU A 92 -6.75 -0.22 -0.72
N ARG A 93 -7.64 0.22 -1.62
CA ARG A 93 -8.99 0.64 -1.25
C ARG A 93 -9.72 -0.49 -0.53
N LYS A 94 -9.66 -1.71 -1.06
CA LYS A 94 -10.27 -2.88 -0.42
C LYS A 94 -9.61 -3.16 0.93
N TYR A 95 -8.29 -3.23 0.98
CA TYR A 95 -7.55 -3.49 2.22
C TYR A 95 -7.91 -2.48 3.32
N LEU A 96 -7.90 -1.17 3.02
CA LEU A 96 -8.24 -0.12 3.98
C LEU A 96 -9.73 -0.14 4.40
N SER A 97 -10.64 -0.50 3.49
CA SER A 97 -12.07 -0.67 3.82
C SER A 97 -12.25 -1.83 4.81
N ASP A 98 -11.54 -2.94 4.60
CA ASP A 98 -11.64 -4.14 5.42
C ASP A 98 -11.05 -3.94 6.83
N LEU A 99 -10.15 -2.96 7.02
CA LEU A 99 -9.62 -2.61 8.34
C LEU A 99 -10.69 -2.06 9.29
N ASN A 100 -11.80 -1.52 8.75
CA ASN A 100 -12.93 -1.00 9.53
C ASN A 100 -12.55 0.03 10.61
N LEU A 101 -11.52 0.84 10.37
CA LEU A 101 -10.98 1.84 11.32
C LEU A 101 -11.74 3.17 11.33
N GLY A 102 -12.96 3.19 10.76
CA GLY A 102 -13.71 4.43 10.54
C GLY A 102 -13.06 5.36 9.52
N PHE A 103 -12.23 4.81 8.62
CA PHE A 103 -11.65 5.58 7.52
C PHE A 103 -12.71 5.92 6.48
N GLU A 104 -12.88 7.21 6.22
CA GLU A 104 -13.54 7.66 5.01
C GLU A 104 -12.55 7.57 3.85
N LEU A 105 -12.97 6.91 2.77
CA LEU A 105 -12.15 6.70 1.58
C LEU A 105 -12.60 7.59 0.45
N ASN A 106 -11.73 8.51 0.04
CA ASN A 106 -11.92 9.30 -1.17
C ASN A 106 -10.92 8.86 -2.24
N VAL A 107 -11.41 8.65 -3.47
CA VAL A 107 -10.58 8.25 -4.60
C VAL A 107 -10.68 9.31 -5.67
N ASP A 108 -9.55 9.92 -6.00
CA ASP A 108 -9.44 10.73 -7.21
C ASP A 108 -9.37 9.77 -8.39
N GLU A 109 -10.49 9.50 -9.07
CA GLU A 109 -10.50 8.55 -10.19
C GLU A 109 -9.61 8.99 -11.35
N SER A 110 -9.31 10.29 -11.47
CA SER A 110 -8.44 10.81 -12.52
C SER A 110 -6.96 10.52 -12.27
N ARG A 111 -6.55 10.46 -11.01
CA ARG A 111 -5.14 10.24 -10.58
C ARG A 111 -4.92 9.00 -9.72
N ARG A 112 -5.97 8.21 -9.49
CA ARG A 112 -6.00 6.99 -8.67
C ARG A 112 -5.47 7.15 -7.24
N ASN A 113 -5.44 8.39 -6.72
CA ASN A 113 -5.04 8.69 -5.35
C ASN A 113 -6.07 8.16 -4.37
N ILE A 114 -5.61 7.66 -3.22
CA ILE A 114 -6.46 7.18 -2.13
C ILE A 114 -6.21 8.06 -0.93
N TYR A 115 -7.29 8.63 -0.40
CA TYR A 115 -7.28 9.36 0.86
C TYR A 115 -8.03 8.54 1.89
N ALA A 116 -7.40 8.30 3.03
CA ALA A 116 -7.99 7.62 4.19
C ALA A 116 -7.79 8.50 5.42
N PHE A 117 -8.87 8.83 6.12
CA PHE A 117 -8.82 9.66 7.32
C PHE A 117 -9.83 9.17 8.36
N SER A 118 -9.44 9.19 9.63
CA SER A 118 -10.30 8.79 10.75
C SER A 118 -10.88 10.03 11.41
N GLY A 119 -12.20 10.07 11.59
CA GLY A 119 -12.90 11.21 12.19
C GLY A 119 -13.18 12.33 11.19
N SER A 120 -12.68 13.55 11.45
CA SER A 120 -12.94 14.71 10.59
C SER A 120 -11.79 14.98 9.63
N GLU A 121 -12.09 15.55 8.45
CA GLU A 121 -11.09 15.97 7.44
C GLU A 121 -10.02 16.96 7.97
N ASN A 122 -10.18 17.52 9.17
CA ASN A 122 -9.24 18.45 9.81
C ASN A 122 -8.10 17.76 10.59
N SER A 123 -7.46 16.75 9.99
CA SER A 123 -6.28 16.09 10.59
C SER A 123 -5.06 17.02 10.59
N SER A 124 -4.30 17.06 11.69
CA SER A 124 -3.08 17.88 11.81
C SER A 124 -1.84 17.21 11.23
N VAL A 125 -1.91 15.90 10.94
CA VAL A 125 -0.80 15.08 10.44
C VAL A 125 -1.25 14.37 9.17
N LEU A 126 -0.42 14.42 8.12
CA LEU A 126 -0.61 13.71 6.87
C LEU A 126 0.54 12.71 6.67
N LEU A 127 0.18 11.43 6.56
CA LEU A 127 1.09 10.38 6.10
C LEU A 127 0.89 10.23 4.59
N THR A 128 1.97 10.36 3.82
CA THR A 128 1.92 10.30 2.36
C THR A 128 3.09 9.50 1.80
N SER A 129 2.81 8.82 0.70
CA SER A 129 3.76 8.10 -0.14
C SER A 129 3.10 7.89 -1.51
N HIS A 130 3.76 7.18 -2.43
CA HIS A 130 3.21 6.87 -3.75
C HIS A 130 3.24 5.38 -4.03
N ILE A 131 2.37 4.95 -4.95
CA ILE A 131 2.15 3.54 -5.28
C ILE A 131 2.56 3.20 -6.71
N ASP A 132 2.86 4.22 -7.52
CA ASP A 132 3.41 4.04 -8.85
C ASP A 132 4.90 3.67 -8.79
N THR A 133 5.41 3.13 -9.88
CA THR A 133 6.79 2.70 -9.99
C THR A 133 7.37 3.02 -11.36
N VAL A 134 8.69 3.05 -11.47
CA VAL A 134 9.35 3.19 -12.78
C VAL A 134 9.46 1.84 -13.51
N PRO A 135 9.45 1.80 -14.85
CA PRO A 135 9.77 0.59 -15.60
C PRO A 135 11.20 0.06 -15.33
N PRO A 136 11.47 -1.23 -15.59
CA PRO A 136 10.50 -2.28 -15.86
C PRO A 136 9.86 -2.80 -14.56
N TYR A 137 8.80 -3.59 -14.71
CA TYR A 137 8.29 -4.41 -13.63
C TYR A 137 9.35 -5.45 -13.24
N ILE A 138 9.64 -5.53 -11.94
CA ILE A 138 10.56 -6.53 -11.36
C ILE A 138 9.76 -7.27 -10.31
N HIS A 139 9.66 -8.59 -10.49
CA HIS A 139 8.91 -9.46 -9.60
C HIS A 139 9.41 -9.39 -8.16
N TYR A 140 8.47 -9.52 -7.23
CA TYR A 140 8.80 -9.68 -5.82
C TYR A 140 9.55 -11.00 -5.59
N SER A 141 10.67 -10.94 -4.89
CA SER A 141 11.38 -12.13 -4.42
C SER A 141 12.11 -11.85 -3.11
N ILE A 142 12.45 -12.92 -2.40
CA ILE A 142 13.19 -12.85 -1.14
C ILE A 142 14.44 -13.69 -1.31
N ALA A 143 15.59 -13.16 -0.90
CA ALA A 143 16.84 -13.92 -0.84
C ALA A 143 17.55 -13.68 0.49
N GLN A 144 18.39 -14.63 0.89
CA GLN A 144 19.35 -14.42 1.96
C GLN A 144 20.66 -13.95 1.37
N ASP A 145 21.32 -13.00 2.02
CA ASP A 145 22.67 -12.59 1.67
C ASP A 145 23.73 -13.45 2.35
N GLU A 146 24.98 -13.23 1.96
CA GLU A 146 26.15 -13.96 2.46
C GLU A 146 26.35 -13.87 3.98
N ASN A 147 25.75 -12.88 4.64
CA ASN A 147 25.82 -12.67 6.08
C ASN A 147 24.58 -13.22 6.81
N GLY A 148 23.70 -13.95 6.11
CA GLY A 148 22.43 -14.45 6.65
C GLY A 148 21.35 -13.36 6.79
N GLY A 149 21.56 -12.17 6.24
CA GLY A 149 20.57 -11.10 6.18
C GLY A 149 19.48 -11.43 5.16
N THR A 150 18.24 -11.03 5.45
CA THR A 150 17.11 -11.20 4.52
C THR A 150 16.97 -9.96 3.65
N ARG A 151 16.90 -10.16 2.33
CA ARG A 151 16.70 -9.10 1.33
C ARG A 151 15.41 -9.34 0.56
N ILE A 152 14.66 -8.27 0.36
CA ILE A 152 13.45 -8.25 -0.45
C ILE A 152 13.75 -7.50 -1.74
N TYR A 153 13.45 -8.14 -2.86
CA TYR A 153 13.60 -7.60 -4.20
C TYR A 153 12.23 -7.37 -4.84
N GLY A 154 12.20 -6.53 -5.85
CA GLY A 154 10.98 -6.14 -6.56
C GLY A 154 10.91 -4.64 -6.83
N ARG A 155 10.31 -4.27 -7.95
CA ARG A 155 10.11 -2.86 -8.30
C ARG A 155 9.00 -2.32 -7.40
N GLY A 156 9.30 -1.26 -6.64
CA GLY A 156 8.39 -0.77 -5.61
C GLY A 156 8.82 -1.13 -4.19
N SER A 157 9.69 -2.13 -3.99
CA SER A 157 9.99 -2.65 -2.65
C SER A 157 10.60 -1.59 -1.73
N CYS A 158 11.56 -0.83 -2.23
CA CYS A 158 12.14 0.32 -1.52
C CYS A 158 11.36 1.60 -1.83
N ASP A 159 11.19 1.90 -3.12
CA ASP A 159 10.56 3.11 -3.65
C ASP A 159 9.23 2.78 -4.35
N ALA A 160 8.07 2.95 -3.72
CA ALA A 160 7.88 3.41 -2.32
C ALA A 160 6.92 2.54 -1.49
N LYS A 161 6.59 1.35 -1.98
CA LYS A 161 5.58 0.47 -1.38
C LYS A 161 5.98 -0.06 0.01
N GLY A 162 7.28 -0.08 0.33
CA GLY A 162 7.79 -0.30 1.68
C GLY A 162 7.28 0.73 2.68
N SER A 163 7.39 2.01 2.33
CA SER A 163 6.89 3.11 3.15
C SER A 163 5.37 3.10 3.26
N VAL A 164 4.65 2.81 2.16
CA VAL A 164 3.19 2.68 2.16
C VAL A 164 2.73 1.63 3.18
N ALA A 165 3.30 0.42 3.13
CA ALA A 165 2.93 -0.65 4.05
C ALA A 165 3.22 -0.27 5.51
N ALA A 166 4.40 0.28 5.79
CA ALA A 166 4.78 0.69 7.14
C ALA A 166 3.87 1.80 7.69
N GLN A 167 3.53 2.81 6.87
CA GLN A 167 2.63 3.90 7.27
C GLN A 167 1.24 3.39 7.61
N ILE A 168 0.68 2.47 6.81
CA ILE A 168 -0.66 1.91 7.03
C ILE A 168 -0.71 1.09 8.32
N ILE A 169 0.28 0.22 8.55
CA ILE A 169 0.34 -0.58 9.78
C ILE A 169 0.53 0.31 11.01
N ALA A 170 1.41 1.30 10.93
CA ALA A 170 1.60 2.25 12.03
C ALA A 170 0.31 3.04 12.34
N ALA A 171 -0.39 3.52 11.32
CA ALA A 171 -1.65 4.25 11.49
C ALA A 171 -2.78 3.36 12.07
N LYS A 172 -2.75 2.06 11.80
CA LYS A 172 -3.70 1.08 12.34
C LYS A 172 -3.52 0.84 13.85
N GLU A 173 -2.31 1.05 14.38
CA GLU A 173 -1.98 0.81 15.79
C GLU A 173 -2.18 2.03 16.71
N LEU A 174 -2.58 3.18 16.15
CA LEU A 174 -2.90 4.42 16.87
C LEU A 174 -4.37 4.48 17.30
#